data_AF-A0AAU1KVC5-F1
#
_entry.id   AF-A0AAU1KVC5-F1
#
_cell.length_a   1.000
_cell.length_b   1.000
_cell.length_c   1.000
_cell.angle_alpha   90.00
_cell.angle_beta   90.00
_cell.angle_gamma   90.00
#
_symmetry.space_group_name_H-M   'P 1'
#
loop_
_entity.id
_entity.type
_entity.pdbx_description
1 polymer ?
#
loop_
_entity_poly.entity_id
_entity_poly.type
_entity_poly.pdbx_seq_one_letter_code
_entity_poly.pdbx_strand_id
1 'polypeptide(L)'
;MGMSKRSDKADSAGQAEERADLSVLLLQGEDVIEQVGRAHMSWGLGSADRWDLDQTTGVITWTFPDKTATASAQILGSFAPRAGSWLWAWADQSLLPHMTRDSRSFCDWAEANGHPGLAQPTAFPSP
;
A
#
# COMPACT_ATOMS: atom_id res chain seq x y z
N MET A 1 18.59 -43.37 -34.18
CA MET A 1 19.23 -42.50 -33.18
C MET A 1 18.14 -41.63 -32.54
N GLY A 2 17.74 -41.96 -31.31
CA GLY A 2 16.77 -41.20 -30.54
C GLY A 2 17.46 -40.57 -29.34
N MET A 3 17.71 -39.26 -29.39
CA MET A 3 18.30 -38.48 -28.30
C MET A 3 17.81 -37.04 -28.43
N SER A 4 16.58 -36.77 -27.98
CA SER A 4 16.13 -35.41 -27.64
C SER A 4 14.97 -35.37 -26.62
N LYS A 5 14.34 -36.51 -26.29
CA LYS A 5 13.24 -36.56 -25.30
C LYS A 5 13.64 -36.34 -23.84
N ARG A 6 14.94 -36.35 -23.49
CA ARG A 6 15.39 -36.24 -22.08
C ARG A 6 15.55 -34.80 -21.60
N SER A 7 15.92 -33.85 -22.45
CA SER A 7 16.08 -32.44 -22.05
C SER A 7 14.74 -31.74 -21.80
N ASP A 8 13.74 -31.95 -22.67
CA ASP A 8 12.40 -31.37 -22.53
C ASP A 8 11.71 -31.80 -21.22
N LYS A 9 11.97 -33.03 -20.78
CA LYS A 9 11.37 -33.58 -19.56
C LYS A 9 12.01 -33.00 -18.29
N ALA A 10 13.28 -32.63 -18.34
CA ALA A 10 13.98 -32.00 -17.21
C ALA A 10 13.56 -30.54 -17.04
N ASP A 11 13.39 -29.81 -18.14
CA ASP A 11 12.94 -28.41 -18.14
C ASP A 11 11.47 -28.30 -17.70
N SER A 12 10.61 -29.20 -18.19
CA SER A 12 9.23 -29.32 -17.73
C SER A 12 9.09 -29.71 -16.24
N ALA A 13 10.05 -30.45 -15.70
CA ALA A 13 10.05 -30.83 -14.28
C ALA A 13 10.46 -29.64 -13.40
N GLY A 14 11.48 -28.87 -13.79
CA GLY A 14 11.89 -27.65 -13.08
C GLY A 14 10.81 -26.57 -13.09
N GLN A 15 10.12 -26.37 -14.22
CA GLN A 15 8.98 -25.44 -14.31
C GLN A 15 7.78 -25.86 -13.45
N ALA A 16 7.56 -27.18 -13.30
CA ALA A 16 6.49 -27.69 -12.45
C ALA A 16 6.79 -27.51 -10.96
N GLU A 17 8.05 -27.68 -10.55
CA GLU A 17 8.52 -27.40 -9.18
C GLU A 17 8.42 -25.91 -8.85
N GLU A 18 8.91 -25.03 -9.74
CA GLU A 18 8.82 -23.57 -9.53
C GLU A 18 7.36 -23.08 -9.47
N ARG A 19 6.47 -23.63 -10.30
CA ARG A 19 5.04 -23.33 -10.26
C ARG A 19 4.39 -23.81 -8.96
N ALA A 20 4.84 -24.95 -8.42
CA ALA A 20 4.36 -25.45 -7.13
C ALA A 20 4.83 -24.56 -5.98
N ASP A 21 6.09 -24.13 -5.97
CA ASP A 21 6.65 -23.23 -4.98
C ASP A 21 5.96 -21.86 -4.98
N LEU A 22 5.71 -21.30 -6.17
CA LEU A 22 4.92 -20.06 -6.32
C LEU A 22 3.50 -20.22 -5.77
N SER A 23 2.87 -21.38 -6.00
CA SER A 23 1.53 -21.65 -5.48
C SER A 23 1.51 -21.73 -3.95
N VAL A 24 2.55 -22.32 -3.35
CA VAL A 24 2.73 -22.37 -1.89
C VAL A 24 2.95 -20.96 -1.33
N LEU A 25 3.81 -20.15 -1.95
CA LEU A 25 4.05 -18.77 -1.53
C LEU A 25 2.79 -17.91 -1.63
N LEU A 26 1.98 -18.08 -2.68
CA LEU A 26 0.70 -17.38 -2.84
C LEU A 26 -0.27 -17.76 -1.72
N LEU A 27 -0.44 -19.06 -1.45
CA LEU A 27 -1.33 -19.55 -0.39
C LEU A 27 -0.89 -19.03 0.99
N GLN A 28 0.42 -19.07 1.27
CA GLN A 28 0.98 -18.51 2.50
C GLN A 28 0.75 -16.99 2.61
N GLY A 29 0.89 -16.27 1.49
CA GLY A 29 0.59 -14.84 1.42
C GLY A 29 -0.88 -14.55 1.72
N GLU A 30 -1.80 -15.32 1.13
CA GLU A 30 -3.25 -15.21 1.37
C GLU A 30 -3.61 -15.46 2.84
N ASP A 31 -3.06 -16.51 3.45
CA ASP A 31 -3.28 -16.83 4.87
C ASP A 31 -2.78 -15.70 5.80
N VAL A 32 -1.61 -15.13 5.50
CA VAL A 32 -1.06 -14.00 6.27
C VAL A 32 -1.94 -12.77 6.14
N ILE A 33 -2.41 -12.44 4.93
CA ILE A 33 -3.33 -11.32 4.69
C ILE A 33 -4.63 -11.52 5.46
N GLU A 34 -5.19 -12.73 5.42
CA GLU A 34 -6.44 -13.05 6.12
C GLU A 34 -6.27 -12.98 7.64
N GLN A 35 -5.14 -13.47 8.18
CA GLN A 35 -4.81 -13.38 9.61
C GLN A 35 -4.64 -11.92 10.06
N VAL A 36 -3.92 -11.10 9.30
CA VAL A 36 -3.74 -9.68 9.59
C VAL A 36 -5.08 -8.95 9.49
N GLY A 37 -5.91 -9.27 8.48
CA GLY A 37 -7.25 -8.69 8.31
C GLY A 37 -8.17 -9.00 9.49
N ARG A 38 -8.20 -10.25 9.97
CA ARG A 38 -8.96 -10.64 11.17
C ARG A 38 -8.47 -9.90 12.43
N ALA A 39 -7.16 -9.76 12.60
CA ALA A 39 -6.60 -8.98 13.70
C ALA A 39 -6.99 -7.49 13.59
N HIS A 40 -6.98 -6.93 12.37
CA HIS A 40 -7.39 -5.55 12.09
C HIS A 40 -8.83 -5.27 12.54
N MET A 41 -9.74 -6.22 12.31
CA MET A 41 -11.13 -6.13 12.76
C MET A 41 -11.25 -6.09 14.29
N SER A 42 -10.37 -6.80 15.00
CA SER A 42 -10.34 -6.79 16.48
C SER A 42 -9.79 -5.50 17.09
N TRP A 43 -9.05 -4.70 16.31
CA TRP A 43 -8.55 -3.41 16.75
C TRP A 43 -9.61 -2.31 16.67
N GLY A 44 -10.71 -2.54 15.97
CA GLY A 44 -11.80 -1.58 15.81
C GLY A 44 -11.44 -0.40 14.90
N LEU A 45 -10.44 -0.55 14.03
CA LEU A 45 -10.09 0.52 13.09
C LEU A 45 -11.29 0.82 12.18
N GLY A 46 -11.82 2.05 12.25
CA GLY A 46 -13.08 2.47 11.62
C GLY A 46 -14.29 2.53 12.56
N SER A 47 -14.19 2.00 13.78
CA SER A 47 -15.22 2.12 14.84
C SER A 47 -14.78 3.01 16.01
N ALA A 48 -13.67 3.73 15.86
CA ALA A 48 -13.23 4.71 16.85
C ALA A 48 -14.24 5.87 16.91
N ASP A 49 -14.52 6.38 18.10
CA ASP A 49 -15.41 7.54 18.29
C ASP A 49 -14.83 8.79 17.63
N ARG A 50 -13.50 8.89 17.67
CA ARG A 50 -12.73 9.93 16.99
C ARG A 50 -11.31 9.46 16.69
N TRP A 51 -10.69 10.15 15.76
CA TRP A 51 -9.26 10.07 15.54
C TRP A 51 -8.68 11.48 15.39
N ASP A 52 -7.40 11.63 15.69
CA ASP A 52 -6.63 12.85 15.49
C ASP A 52 -5.24 12.51 14.97
N LEU A 53 -4.66 13.40 14.17
CA LEU A 53 -3.29 13.27 13.65
C LEU A 53 -2.51 14.52 14.02
N ASP A 54 -1.57 14.37 14.94
CA ASP A 54 -0.62 15.44 15.26
C ASP A 54 0.49 15.45 14.21
N GLN A 55 0.43 16.42 13.30
CA GLN A 55 1.45 16.59 12.28
C GLN A 55 2.83 16.95 12.85
N THR A 56 2.92 17.47 14.07
CA THR A 56 4.21 17.84 14.68
C THR A 56 4.98 16.61 15.13
N THR A 57 4.28 15.62 15.67
CA THR A 57 4.86 14.36 16.15
C THR A 57 4.75 13.22 15.14
N GLY A 58 3.86 13.34 14.15
CA GLY A 58 3.54 12.29 13.19
C GLY A 58 2.82 11.11 13.80
N VAL A 59 2.12 11.31 14.93
CA VAL A 59 1.37 10.27 15.62
C VAL A 59 -0.12 10.43 15.32
N ILE A 60 -0.71 9.36 14.77
CA ILE A 60 -2.16 9.22 14.70
C ILE A 60 -2.66 8.55 15.98
N THR A 61 -3.76 9.08 16.51
CA THR A 61 -4.40 8.58 17.73
C THR A 61 -5.86 8.23 17.43
N TRP A 62 -6.26 7.01 17.74
CA TRP A 62 -7.66 6.57 17.73
C TRP A 62 -8.18 6.48 19.15
N THR A 63 -9.30 7.14 19.43
CA THR A 63 -9.99 7.07 20.73
C THR A 63 -11.24 6.21 20.61
N PHE A 64 -11.34 5.21 21.48
CA PHE A 64 -12.51 4.34 21.65
C PHE A 64 -13.13 4.58 23.03
N PRO A 65 -14.33 4.06 23.30
CA PRO A 65 -14.96 4.17 24.63
C PRO A 65 -14.10 3.59 25.77
N ASP A 66 -13.33 2.54 25.49
CA ASP A 66 -12.61 1.74 26.48
C ASP A 66 -11.08 1.79 26.35
N LYS A 67 -10.56 2.30 25.23
CA LYS A 67 -9.12 2.27 24.93
C LYS A 67 -8.66 3.40 24.02
N THR A 68 -7.34 3.57 23.94
CA THR A 68 -6.68 4.46 22.98
C THR A 68 -5.60 3.68 22.25
N ALA A 69 -5.55 3.82 20.93
CA ALA A 69 -4.50 3.24 20.09
C ALA A 69 -3.73 4.36 19.39
N THR A 70 -2.42 4.17 19.22
CA THR A 70 -1.56 5.15 18.54
C THR A 70 -0.63 4.45 17.56
N ALA A 71 -0.24 5.15 16.50
CA ALA A 71 0.76 4.69 15.55
C ALA A 71 1.49 5.88 14.92
N SER A 72 2.70 5.65 14.40
CA SER A 72 3.33 6.61 13.49
C SER A 72 2.58 6.62 12.15
N ALA A 73 2.45 7.80 11.55
CA ALA A 73 1.71 7.98 10.29
C ALA A 73 2.47 8.88 9.30
N GLN A 74 2.06 8.76 8.04
CA GLN A 74 2.45 9.62 6.93
C GLN A 74 1.19 9.96 6.13
N ILE A 75 1.15 11.16 5.54
CA ILE A 75 0.04 11.63 4.72
C ILE A 75 0.42 11.41 3.26
N LEU A 76 -0.37 10.63 2.54
CA LEU A 76 -0.15 10.37 1.12
C LEU A 76 -0.86 11.39 0.23
N GLY A 77 -2.05 11.84 0.64
CA GLY A 77 -2.83 12.85 -0.04
C GLY A 77 -4.22 12.97 0.55
N SER A 78 -5.03 13.83 -0.04
CA SER A 78 -6.42 14.06 0.34
C SER A 78 -7.35 13.79 -0.85
N PHE A 79 -8.47 13.13 -0.57
CA PHE A 79 -9.53 12.91 -1.53
C PHE A 79 -10.69 13.86 -1.23
N ALA A 80 -11.19 14.56 -2.25
CA ALA A 80 -12.36 15.43 -2.15
C ALA A 80 -13.58 14.74 -2.81
N PRO A 81 -14.46 14.08 -2.04
CA PRO A 81 -15.50 13.21 -2.61
C PRO A 81 -16.48 13.94 -3.53
N ARG A 82 -16.79 15.20 -3.21
CA ARG A 82 -17.71 16.02 -4.02
C ARG A 82 -17.14 16.40 -5.38
N ALA A 83 -15.83 16.59 -5.46
CA ALA A 83 -15.13 16.96 -6.68
C ALA A 83 -14.58 15.75 -7.44
N GLY A 84 -14.57 14.57 -6.81
CA GLY A 84 -13.99 13.35 -7.38
C GLY A 84 -12.48 13.46 -7.59
N SER A 85 -11.80 14.37 -6.88
CA SER A 85 -10.39 14.70 -7.11
C SER A 85 -9.49 14.24 -5.98
N TRP A 86 -8.25 13.91 -6.34
CA TRP A 86 -7.18 13.58 -5.40
C TRP A 86 -6.07 14.63 -5.48
N LEU A 87 -5.67 15.17 -4.32
CA LEU A 87 -4.48 16.03 -4.18
C LEU A 87 -3.41 15.25 -3.44
N TRP A 88 -2.23 15.11 -4.05
CA TRP A 88 -1.09 14.47 -3.38
C TRP A 88 -0.54 15.35 -2.25
N ALA A 89 -0.13 14.71 -1.16
CA ALA A 89 0.36 15.43 0.02
C ALA A 89 1.66 16.20 -0.26
N TRP A 90 2.55 15.70 -1.14
CA TRP A 90 3.74 16.43 -1.54
C TRP A 90 3.44 17.76 -2.25
N ALA A 91 2.22 17.93 -2.78
CA ALA A 91 1.76 19.15 -3.44
C ALA A 91 0.96 20.08 -2.50
N ASP A 92 0.63 19.63 -1.28
CA ASP A 92 -0.13 20.40 -0.31
C ASP A 92 0.82 21.15 0.65
N GLN A 93 0.92 22.48 0.46
CA GLN A 93 1.80 23.33 1.25
C GLN A 93 1.32 23.56 2.70
N SER A 94 0.10 23.13 3.04
CA SER A 94 -0.40 23.23 4.42
C SER A 94 0.17 22.13 5.32
N LEU A 95 0.78 21.09 4.74
CA LEU A 95 1.32 19.95 5.48
C LEU A 95 2.78 20.14 5.84
N LEU A 96 3.19 19.63 7.00
CA LEU A 96 4.59 19.66 7.41
C LEU A 96 5.44 18.72 6.52
N PRO A 97 6.64 19.14 6.07
CA PRO A 97 7.43 18.37 5.10
C PRO A 97 7.74 16.93 5.54
N HIS A 98 7.92 16.69 6.83
CA HIS A 98 8.22 15.35 7.34
C HIS A 98 6.99 14.41 7.34
N MET A 99 5.77 14.97 7.23
CA MET A 99 4.53 14.20 7.11
C MET A 99 4.26 13.72 5.69
N THR A 100 4.96 14.28 4.70
CA THR A 100 4.72 14.02 3.28
C THR A 100 5.89 13.27 2.61
N ARG A 101 6.85 12.77 3.40
CA ARG A 101 8.07 12.10 2.92
C ARG A 101 7.73 10.93 2.00
N ASP A 102 6.80 10.09 2.40
CA ASP A 102 6.44 8.89 1.62
C ASP A 102 5.70 9.28 0.34
N SER A 103 4.86 10.32 0.40
CA SER A 103 4.21 10.91 -0.79
C SER A 103 5.25 11.48 -1.78
N ARG A 104 6.26 12.20 -1.29
CA ARG A 104 7.36 12.72 -2.12
C ARG A 104 8.19 11.59 -2.74
N SER A 105 8.53 10.57 -1.95
CA SER A 105 9.28 9.41 -2.43
C SER A 105 8.54 8.67 -3.54
N PHE A 106 7.21 8.58 -3.43
CA PHE A 106 6.37 8.03 -4.49
C PHE A 106 6.39 8.87 -5.76
N CYS A 107 6.36 10.21 -5.63
CA CYS A 107 6.50 11.13 -6.77
C CYS A 107 7.85 10.95 -7.47
N ASP A 108 8.94 10.92 -6.72
CA ASP A 108 10.30 10.71 -7.25
C ASP A 108 10.42 9.38 -8.00
N TRP A 109 9.84 8.31 -7.43
CA TRP A 109 9.76 7.01 -8.10
C TRP A 109 8.96 7.08 -9.40
N ALA A 110 7.79 7.74 -9.40
CA ALA A 110 6.94 7.86 -10.57
C ALA A 110 7.64 8.60 -11.72
N GLU A 111 8.38 9.67 -11.42
CA GLU A 111 9.20 10.38 -12.40
C GLU A 111 10.30 9.49 -12.98
N ALA A 112 11.05 8.81 -12.11
CA ALA A 112 12.17 7.95 -12.51
C ALA A 112 11.73 6.74 -13.36
N ASN A 113 10.49 6.26 -13.19
CA ASN A 113 9.97 5.07 -13.87
C ASN A 113 9.03 5.41 -15.05
N GLY A 114 8.95 6.67 -15.47
CA GLY A 114 8.17 7.07 -16.65
C GLY A 114 6.66 7.06 -16.43
N HIS A 115 6.20 7.35 -15.20
CA HIS A 115 4.80 7.52 -14.84
C HIS A 115 4.44 8.98 -14.50
N PRO A 116 4.61 9.94 -15.44
CA PRO A 116 4.46 11.37 -15.16
C PRO A 116 3.03 11.77 -14.73
N GLY A 117 2.01 10.97 -15.05
CA GLY A 117 0.64 11.17 -14.59
C GLY A 117 0.46 10.97 -13.08
N LEU A 118 1.30 10.15 -12.45
CA LEU A 118 1.32 9.93 -11.00
C LEU A 118 2.18 10.97 -10.26
N ALA A 119 3.02 11.71 -10.99
CA ALA A 119 3.83 12.81 -10.50
C ALA A 119 3.14 14.19 -10.70
N GLN A 120 1.86 14.22 -11.09
CA GLN A 120 1.08 15.45 -11.14
C GLN A 120 0.52 15.79 -9.76
N PRO A 121 0.41 17.09 -9.37
CA PRO A 121 -0.15 17.50 -8.08
C PRO A 121 -1.53 16.91 -7.80
N THR A 122 -2.38 16.88 -8.82
CA THR A 122 -3.72 16.32 -8.79
C THR A 122 -3.77 15.06 -9.63
N ALA A 123 -4.26 13.96 -9.05
CA ALA A 123 -4.60 12.76 -9.80
C ALA A 123 -6.12 12.70 -10.02
N PHE A 124 -6.52 12.13 -11.16
CA PHE A 124 -7.92 11.97 -11.58
C PHE A 124 -8.70 13.30 -11.70
N PRO A 125 -8.33 14.20 -12.63
CA PRO A 125 -9.30 15.20 -13.06
C PRO A 125 -10.52 14.45 -13.64
N SER A 126 -11.72 14.83 -13.20
CA SER A 126 -12.97 14.36 -13.82
C SER A 126 -12.88 14.55 -15.35
N PRO A 127 -13.36 13.59 -16.16
CA PRO A 127 -13.50 13.80 -17.61
C PRO A 127 -14.41 14.98 -17.94
#